data_AF-A0A1F3SLE9-F1
#
_entry.id   AF-A0A1F3SLE9-F1
#
_cell.length_a   1.000
_cell.length_b   1.000
_cell.length_c   1.000
_cell.angle_alpha   90.00
_cell.angle_beta   90.00
_cell.angle_gamma   90.00
#
_symmetry.space_group_name_H-M   'P 1'
#
loop_
_entity.id
_entity.type
_entity.pdbx_description
1 polymer ?
#
loop_
_entity_poly.entity_id
_entity_poly.type
_entity_poly.pdbx_seq_one_letter_code
_entity_poly.pdbx_strand_id
1 'polypeptide(L)'
;MTKQVLIPAAIYNISGGVLIIFLLEFLGPIIGMPVFGPPLFRLFTGGAAITFGLGYLAAAQDFERHKFLVTLGAGLKYWAFLIAAYCLWTQTISLFVFLAFGVVNLLFALAFTAHHLKKVKGAMVVCLMFLPLIGSAQGLPDVLKEVLKPGFTPSDDPADYPLVLPRKFHVELSEPLWIVPSKNLPATLALNKSNNNVAITIQNGTIFMAFRNSKTHFASKKSKMVVISSQDGAKWDVEAEISLKKDCREPQFVNDGKNLHLTFFSAGTSPFKFEPGDVVRYTRTSRNTWEGPHRFLEKGEVMWDVKKRFGEWYMTSYSGSHYNIFGPSKVDLHFKKSLDGLNYTPVEGRETVYQGGVSETGFEFDHLGNLWGVTRNEDGDQSGFGHQVIFAEKENLSSWQFPEKSSPEIFMSPKMFRHQTDLFLIGRRQLGKHPFDRTPELWGMPIRRLANWLGYSFTPKATTLYKIDQTTKQVHPVLDLPSAGDTAFPSIVRLDGHRFLVANYTSRPDRRKISWIRGQLGQTYLYLILLNFKPESLR
;
A
#
# COMPACT_ATOMS: atom_id res chain seq x y z
N MET A 1 -32.65 0.59 41.54
CA MET A 1 -33.31 0.83 40.24
C MET A 1 -34.74 0.35 40.34
N THR A 2 -35.73 0.94 39.67
CA THR A 2 -37.12 0.48 39.84
C THR A 2 -37.33 -0.84 39.08
N LYS A 3 -38.12 -1.75 39.67
CA LYS A 3 -38.58 -2.99 39.02
C LYS A 3 -39.17 -2.73 37.62
N GLN A 4 -39.75 -1.54 37.42
CA GLN A 4 -40.30 -1.02 36.17
C GLN A 4 -39.29 -0.92 35.02
N VAL A 5 -37.97 -0.83 35.27
CA VAL A 5 -36.93 -0.78 34.22
C VAL A 5 -36.26 -2.14 34.08
N LEU A 6 -35.99 -2.82 35.20
CA LEU A 6 -35.27 -4.10 35.20
C LEU A 6 -36.09 -5.25 34.62
N ILE A 7 -37.39 -5.31 34.89
CA ILE A 7 -38.25 -6.39 34.40
C ILE A 7 -38.41 -6.31 32.86
N PRO A 8 -38.71 -5.15 32.25
CA PRO A 8 -38.72 -5.05 30.79
C PRO A 8 -37.37 -5.34 30.14
N ALA A 9 -36.26 -4.89 30.74
CA ALA A 9 -34.92 -5.21 30.24
C ALA A 9 -34.62 -6.71 30.32
N ALA A 10 -35.07 -7.38 31.38
CA ALA A 10 -34.96 -8.82 31.53
C ALA A 10 -35.75 -9.57 30.46
N ILE A 11 -37.03 -9.22 30.27
CA ILE A 11 -37.89 -9.82 29.27
C ILE A 11 -37.27 -9.67 27.89
N TYR A 12 -36.85 -8.45 27.52
CA TYR A 12 -36.21 -8.16 26.24
C TYR A 12 -34.97 -9.02 25.98
N ASN A 13 -34.08 -9.14 26.98
CA ASN A 13 -32.86 -9.92 26.87
C ASN A 13 -33.12 -11.44 26.80
N ILE A 14 -34.08 -11.95 27.59
CA ILE A 14 -34.44 -13.37 27.58
C ILE A 14 -35.13 -13.73 26.27
N SER A 15 -36.14 -12.95 25.84
CA SER A 15 -36.85 -13.21 24.59
C SER A 15 -35.92 -13.08 23.38
N GLY A 16 -35.04 -12.07 23.37
CA GLY A 16 -34.03 -11.89 22.34
C GLY A 16 -33.04 -13.05 22.29
N GLY A 17 -32.58 -13.54 23.45
CA GLY A 17 -31.68 -14.69 23.51
C GLY A 17 -32.34 -16.00 23.04
N VAL A 18 -33.59 -16.26 23.43
CA VAL A 18 -34.38 -17.40 22.93
C VAL A 18 -34.57 -17.31 21.41
N LEU A 19 -34.91 -16.12 20.90
CA LEU A 19 -35.03 -15.88 19.46
C LEU A 19 -33.72 -16.19 18.73
N ILE A 20 -32.58 -15.71 19.24
CA ILE A 20 -31.24 -15.92 18.64
C ILE A 20 -30.87 -17.42 18.59
N ILE A 21 -31.17 -18.17 19.65
CA ILE A 21 -30.80 -19.59 19.74
C ILE A 21 -31.71 -20.46 18.86
N PHE A 22 -33.03 -20.25 18.91
CA PHE A 22 -34.00 -21.22 18.39
C PHE A 22 -34.72 -20.78 17.11
N LEU A 23 -34.86 -19.47 16.88
CA LEU A 23 -35.79 -18.96 15.86
C LEU A 23 -35.11 -18.12 14.78
N LEU A 24 -33.82 -17.79 14.95
CA LEU A 24 -33.10 -16.90 14.04
C LEU A 24 -32.92 -17.49 12.62
N GLU A 25 -32.82 -18.81 12.49
CA GLU A 25 -32.74 -19.47 11.17
C GLU A 25 -34.04 -19.32 10.37
N PHE A 26 -35.18 -19.30 11.08
CA PHE A 26 -36.50 -19.21 10.47
C PHE A 26 -36.93 -17.76 10.25
N LEU A 27 -36.74 -16.90 11.25
CA LEU A 27 -37.20 -15.50 11.23
C LEU A 27 -36.17 -14.53 10.64
N GLY A 28 -34.88 -14.86 10.68
CA GLY A 28 -33.80 -14.01 10.18
C GLY A 28 -34.01 -13.54 8.74
N PRO A 29 -34.27 -14.46 7.78
CA PRO A 29 -34.57 -14.10 6.39
C PRO A 29 -35.79 -13.18 6.25
N ILE A 30 -36.82 -13.37 7.10
CA ILE A 30 -38.08 -12.61 7.05
C ILE A 30 -37.87 -11.16 7.49
N ILE A 31 -37.00 -10.91 8.48
CA ILE A 31 -36.75 -9.58 9.04
C ILE A 31 -35.50 -8.90 8.46
N GLY A 32 -34.89 -9.49 7.42
CA GLY A 32 -33.68 -8.98 6.79
C GLY A 32 -32.46 -9.03 7.69
N MET A 33 -32.43 -9.94 8.67
CA MET A 33 -31.22 -10.28 9.42
C MET A 33 -30.50 -11.43 8.71
N PRO A 34 -29.24 -11.24 8.27
CA PRO A 34 -28.50 -12.35 7.71
C PRO A 34 -28.29 -13.40 8.79
N VAL A 35 -28.48 -14.67 8.44
CA VAL A 35 -28.21 -15.81 9.34
C VAL A 35 -26.70 -15.89 9.52
N PHE A 36 -26.17 -15.13 10.48
CA PHE A 36 -24.74 -15.03 10.71
C PHE A 36 -24.26 -16.03 11.76
N GLY A 37 -23.10 -16.62 11.48
CA GLY A 37 -22.19 -17.18 12.47
C GLY A 37 -22.27 -18.70 12.65
N PRO A 38 -21.14 -19.34 13.05
CA PRO A 38 -21.14 -20.73 13.48
C PRO A 38 -22.17 -20.97 14.59
N PRO A 39 -22.80 -22.16 14.71
CA PRO A 39 -23.73 -22.49 15.78
C PRO A 39 -23.25 -22.12 17.19
N LEU A 40 -21.94 -22.25 17.45
CA LEU A 40 -21.30 -21.86 18.70
C LEU A 40 -21.40 -20.36 19.02
N PHE A 41 -21.32 -19.48 18.02
CA PHE A 41 -21.44 -18.04 18.21
C PHE A 41 -22.88 -17.64 18.61
N ARG A 42 -23.88 -18.30 18.01
CA ARG A 42 -25.30 -18.08 18.34
C ARG A 42 -25.64 -18.59 19.74
N LEU A 43 -25.12 -19.75 20.11
CA LEU A 43 -25.25 -20.28 21.46
C LEU A 43 -24.62 -19.35 22.50
N PHE A 44 -23.43 -18.82 22.21
CA PHE A 44 -22.75 -17.86 23.09
C PHE A 44 -23.52 -16.55 23.24
N THR A 45 -23.90 -15.91 22.13
CA THR A 45 -24.58 -14.61 22.13
C THR A 45 -25.99 -14.68 22.72
N GLY A 46 -26.78 -15.68 22.33
CA GLY A 46 -28.11 -15.92 22.90
C GLY A 46 -28.04 -16.34 24.36
N GLY A 47 -27.08 -17.20 24.74
CA GLY A 47 -26.85 -17.61 26.12
C GLY A 47 -26.45 -16.44 27.02
N ALA A 48 -25.57 -15.55 26.53
CA ALA A 48 -25.21 -14.33 27.23
C ALA A 48 -26.43 -13.41 27.42
N ALA A 49 -27.26 -13.21 26.39
CA ALA A 49 -28.47 -12.41 26.49
C ALA A 49 -29.44 -12.95 27.57
N ILE A 50 -29.71 -14.26 27.58
CA ILE A 50 -30.53 -14.92 28.61
C ILE A 50 -29.92 -14.73 29.99
N THR A 51 -28.61 -14.96 30.13
CA THR A 51 -27.89 -14.85 31.41
C THR A 51 -28.01 -13.44 31.99
N PHE A 52 -27.81 -12.40 31.18
CA PHE A 52 -28.00 -11.02 31.63
C PHE A 52 -29.46 -10.70 31.95
N GLY A 53 -30.40 -11.27 31.19
CA GLY A 53 -31.83 -11.12 31.49
C GLY A 53 -32.21 -11.71 32.85
N LEU A 54 -31.72 -12.91 33.18
CA LEU A 54 -31.85 -13.51 34.51
C LEU A 54 -31.14 -12.66 35.58
N GLY A 55 -29.96 -12.13 35.27
CA GLY A 55 -29.24 -11.19 36.13
C GLY A 55 -30.04 -9.92 36.44
N TYR A 56 -30.80 -9.40 35.47
CA TYR A 56 -31.69 -8.26 35.68
C TYR A 56 -32.91 -8.61 36.53
N LEU A 57 -33.45 -9.83 36.44
CA LEU A 57 -34.50 -10.32 37.35
C LEU A 57 -33.97 -10.43 38.78
N ALA A 58 -32.78 -11.00 38.97
CA ALA A 58 -32.13 -11.07 40.27
C ALA A 58 -31.90 -9.67 40.84
N ALA A 59 -31.40 -8.74 40.03
CA ALA A 59 -31.24 -7.33 40.44
C ALA A 59 -32.58 -6.61 40.71
N ALA A 60 -33.69 -7.07 40.15
CA ALA A 60 -35.01 -6.53 40.44
C ALA A 60 -35.52 -6.96 41.82
N GLN A 61 -35.04 -8.10 42.33
CA GLN A 61 -35.34 -8.60 43.67
C GLN A 61 -34.42 -7.98 44.73
N ASP A 62 -33.11 -7.97 44.47
CA ASP A 62 -32.10 -7.38 45.34
C ASP A 62 -31.06 -6.59 44.52
N PHE A 63 -31.31 -5.29 44.39
CA PHE A 63 -30.48 -4.43 43.55
C PHE A 63 -29.08 -4.26 44.11
N GLU A 64 -28.90 -4.13 45.43
CA GLU A 64 -27.58 -3.84 46.00
C GLU A 64 -26.64 -5.03 45.88
N ARG A 65 -27.16 -6.25 46.06
CA ARG A 65 -26.39 -7.49 45.87
C ARG A 65 -25.98 -7.70 44.41
N HIS A 66 -26.78 -7.23 43.46
CA HIS A 66 -26.60 -7.52 42.03
C HIS A 66 -26.30 -6.30 41.15
N LYS A 67 -25.97 -5.15 41.75
CA LYS A 67 -25.69 -3.89 41.02
C LYS A 67 -24.55 -3.99 40.00
N PHE A 68 -23.58 -4.88 40.23
CA PHE A 68 -22.51 -5.14 39.28
C PHE A 68 -23.05 -5.67 37.94
N LEU A 69 -24.05 -6.57 37.97
CA LEU A 69 -24.66 -7.12 36.76
C LEU A 69 -25.38 -6.05 35.94
N VAL A 70 -25.98 -5.07 36.61
CA VAL A 70 -26.62 -3.91 35.97
C VAL A 70 -25.58 -2.97 35.35
N THR A 71 -24.46 -2.74 36.03
CA THR A 71 -23.37 -1.88 35.54
C THR A 71 -22.69 -2.50 34.31
N LEU A 72 -22.33 -3.78 34.40
CA LEU A 72 -21.77 -4.54 33.28
C LEU A 72 -22.77 -4.61 32.12
N GLY A 73 -24.05 -4.84 32.43
CA GLY A 73 -25.14 -4.81 31.47
C GLY A 73 -25.28 -3.48 30.73
N ALA A 74 -25.13 -2.35 31.42
CA ALA A 74 -25.16 -1.02 30.81
C ALA A 74 -24.02 -0.84 29.79
N GLY A 75 -22.80 -1.22 30.15
CA GLY A 75 -21.63 -1.16 29.26
C GLY A 75 -21.82 -1.98 27.99
N LEU A 76 -22.31 -3.22 28.14
CA LEU A 76 -22.60 -4.10 27.00
C LEU A 76 -23.73 -3.56 26.10
N LYS A 77 -24.70 -2.85 26.67
CA LYS A 77 -25.79 -2.23 25.88
C LYS A 77 -25.33 -1.01 25.10
N TYR A 78 -24.43 -0.17 25.63
CA TYR A 78 -23.77 0.88 24.84
C TYR A 78 -22.96 0.27 23.69
N TRP A 79 -22.21 -0.80 23.96
CA TRP A 79 -21.46 -1.51 22.94
C TRP A 79 -22.38 -2.08 21.83
N ALA A 80 -23.48 -2.72 22.22
CA ALA A 80 -24.45 -3.27 21.28
C ALA A 80 -25.06 -2.18 20.37
N PHE A 81 -25.35 -0.99 20.92
CA PHE A 81 -25.80 0.16 20.12
C PHE A 81 -24.74 0.62 19.12
N LEU A 82 -23.47 0.79 19.56
CA LEU A 82 -22.38 1.23 18.69
C LEU A 82 -22.14 0.26 17.53
N ILE A 83 -22.15 -1.05 17.80
CA ILE A 83 -22.04 -2.08 16.78
C ILE A 83 -23.23 -2.04 15.82
N ALA A 84 -24.46 -1.91 16.33
CA ALA A 84 -25.65 -1.82 15.48
C ALA A 84 -25.63 -0.56 14.58
N ALA A 85 -25.15 0.58 15.09
CA ALA A 85 -24.99 1.82 14.32
C ALA A 85 -23.95 1.65 13.21
N TYR A 86 -22.81 1.02 13.52
CA TYR A 86 -21.80 0.67 12.52
C TYR A 86 -22.38 -0.26 11.44
N CYS A 87 -23.09 -1.31 11.84
CA CYS A 87 -23.71 -2.24 10.90
C CYS A 87 -24.80 -1.59 10.02
N LEU A 88 -25.54 -0.61 10.54
CA LEU A 88 -26.48 0.18 9.73
C LEU A 88 -25.73 1.03 8.71
N TRP A 89 -24.65 1.69 9.13
CA TRP A 89 -23.82 2.51 8.24
C TRP A 89 -23.17 1.69 7.12
N THR A 90 -22.73 0.46 7.41
CA THR A 90 -22.20 -0.48 6.42
C THR A 90 -23.28 -1.26 5.66
N GLN A 91 -24.56 -0.90 5.80
CA GLN A 91 -25.72 -1.53 5.15
C GLN A 91 -25.82 -3.05 5.38
N THR A 92 -25.35 -3.51 6.54
CA THR A 92 -25.31 -4.94 6.92
C THR A 92 -26.56 -5.38 7.69
N ILE A 93 -27.29 -4.44 8.29
CA ILE A 93 -28.60 -4.66 8.92
C ILE A 93 -29.62 -3.62 8.41
N SER A 94 -30.91 -3.94 8.46
CA SER A 94 -31.98 -3.02 8.08
C SER A 94 -32.20 -1.93 9.14
N LEU A 95 -32.83 -0.81 8.74
CA LEU A 95 -33.24 0.25 9.66
C LEU A 95 -34.17 -0.30 10.77
N PHE A 96 -35.07 -1.21 10.41
CA PHE A 96 -35.95 -1.88 11.38
C PHE A 96 -35.16 -2.62 12.46
N VAL A 97 -34.16 -3.41 12.07
CA VAL A 97 -33.30 -4.15 13.02
C VAL A 97 -32.50 -3.17 13.88
N PHE A 98 -31.98 -2.08 13.32
CA PHE A 98 -31.30 -1.05 14.11
C PHE A 98 -32.22 -0.39 15.14
N LEU A 99 -33.47 -0.09 14.79
CA LEU A 99 -34.43 0.49 15.73
C LEU A 99 -34.81 -0.51 16.83
N ALA A 100 -35.13 -1.76 16.47
CA ALA A 100 -35.55 -2.79 17.42
C ALA A 100 -34.41 -3.29 18.33
N PHE A 101 -33.17 -3.31 17.82
CA PHE A 101 -32.00 -3.81 18.55
C PHE A 101 -31.12 -2.69 19.09
N GLY A 102 -30.64 -1.80 18.23
CA GLY A 102 -29.73 -0.72 18.60
C GLY A 102 -30.39 0.28 19.55
N VAL A 103 -31.47 0.92 19.12
CA VAL A 103 -32.11 2.00 19.88
C VAL A 103 -32.68 1.49 21.20
N VAL A 104 -33.31 0.31 21.23
CA VAL A 104 -33.82 -0.28 22.48
C VAL A 104 -32.68 -0.57 23.49
N ASN A 105 -31.52 -1.06 23.04
CA ASN A 105 -30.37 -1.25 23.92
C ASN A 105 -29.82 0.09 24.45
N LEU A 106 -29.78 1.14 23.62
CA LEU A 106 -29.39 2.49 24.05
C LEU A 106 -30.33 3.02 25.15
N LEU A 107 -31.65 2.88 24.97
CA LEU A 107 -32.64 3.34 25.96
C LEU A 107 -32.45 2.67 27.31
N PHE A 108 -32.21 1.35 27.33
CA PHE A 108 -31.91 0.63 28.56
C PHE A 108 -30.56 1.05 29.18
N ALA A 109 -29.53 1.26 28.37
CA ALA A 109 -28.21 1.71 28.84
C ALA A 109 -28.31 3.09 29.52
N LEU A 110 -29.04 4.02 28.91
CA LEU A 110 -29.31 5.35 29.45
C LEU A 110 -30.12 5.26 30.75
N ALA A 111 -31.14 4.41 30.81
CA ALA A 111 -31.93 4.22 32.03
C ALA A 111 -31.10 3.65 33.20
N PHE A 112 -30.20 2.70 32.91
CA PHE A 112 -29.29 2.14 33.91
C PHE A 112 -28.30 3.19 34.41
N THR A 113 -27.71 3.96 33.48
CA THR A 113 -26.73 5.01 33.78
C THR A 113 -27.35 6.15 34.59
N ALA A 114 -28.54 6.62 34.19
CA ALA A 114 -29.26 7.69 34.88
C ALA A 114 -29.62 7.30 36.33
N HIS A 115 -29.91 6.02 36.58
CA HIS A 115 -30.15 5.54 37.94
C HIS A 115 -28.88 5.56 38.80
N HIS A 116 -27.73 5.19 38.24
CA HIS A 116 -26.45 5.27 38.94
C HIS A 116 -26.05 6.72 39.26
N LEU A 117 -26.27 7.65 38.33
CA LEU A 117 -25.95 9.06 38.53
C LEU A 117 -26.83 9.75 39.59
N LYS A 118 -28.09 9.32 39.79
CA LYS A 118 -28.96 9.86 40.85
C LYS A 118 -28.50 9.54 42.28
N LYS A 119 -27.70 8.49 42.49
CA LYS A 119 -27.14 8.13 43.82
C LYS A 119 -25.75 8.73 44.08
N VAL A 120 -25.11 9.32 43.08
CA VAL A 120 -23.75 9.88 43.16
C VAL A 120 -23.82 11.40 43.05
N LYS A 121 -24.44 12.08 44.03
CA LYS A 121 -24.15 13.50 44.29
C LYS A 121 -22.87 13.54 45.14
N GLY A 122 -21.70 13.45 44.50
CA GLY A 122 -20.42 13.62 45.21
C GLY A 122 -19.24 12.77 44.74
N ALA A 123 -19.24 12.17 43.55
CA ALA A 123 -18.02 11.60 42.99
C ALA A 123 -17.84 12.04 41.52
N MET A 124 -16.76 12.78 41.34
CA MET A 124 -16.11 13.26 40.13
C MET A 124 -16.30 12.43 38.85
N VAL A 125 -16.49 13.18 37.75
CA VAL A 125 -15.54 13.23 36.62
C VAL A 125 -14.94 11.88 36.21
N VAL A 126 -15.72 11.06 35.51
CA VAL A 126 -15.20 10.12 34.49
C VAL A 126 -16.34 9.87 33.48
N CYS A 127 -16.44 10.70 32.44
CA CYS A 127 -17.08 10.34 31.16
C CYS A 127 -16.95 11.41 30.05
N LEU A 128 -15.94 12.27 30.12
CA LEU A 128 -15.59 13.20 29.04
C LEU A 128 -14.17 12.97 28.47
N MET A 129 -13.48 11.90 28.87
CA MET A 129 -12.15 11.52 28.36
C MET A 129 -12.18 10.35 27.35
N PHE A 130 -13.30 10.15 26.65
CA PHE A 130 -13.38 9.28 25.48
C PHE A 130 -14.05 9.95 24.27
N LEU A 131 -14.03 11.28 24.22
CA LEU A 131 -13.77 11.88 22.91
C LEU A 131 -12.27 11.65 22.70
N PRO A 132 -11.85 10.89 21.68
CA PRO A 132 -10.53 11.15 21.16
C PRO A 132 -10.50 12.66 20.91
N LEU A 133 -9.41 13.31 21.31
CA LEU A 133 -8.93 14.47 20.58
C LEU A 133 -8.87 14.05 19.10
N ILE A 134 -9.98 14.19 18.39
CA ILE A 134 -10.04 14.17 16.93
C ILE A 134 -9.46 15.53 16.54
N GLY A 135 -8.16 15.71 16.77
CA GLY A 135 -7.38 16.30 15.71
C GLY A 135 -7.51 15.29 14.58
N SER A 136 -8.43 15.54 13.65
CA SER A 136 -8.66 14.63 12.53
C SER A 136 -7.32 14.47 11.83
N ALA A 137 -6.66 13.32 12.01
CA ALA A 137 -5.66 12.90 11.04
C ALA A 137 -6.41 12.92 9.71
N GLN A 138 -6.06 13.87 8.83
CA GLN A 138 -6.71 13.97 7.53
C GLN A 138 -6.57 12.62 6.85
N GLY A 139 -7.71 11.99 6.57
CA GLY A 139 -7.72 10.74 5.84
C GLY A 139 -7.25 11.00 4.40
N LEU A 140 -6.79 9.95 3.72
CA LEU A 140 -6.44 10.05 2.30
C LEU A 140 -7.54 10.72 1.45
N PRO A 141 -8.86 10.47 1.66
CA PRO A 141 -9.91 11.19 0.92
C PRO A 141 -9.87 12.71 1.10
N ASP A 142 -9.53 13.22 2.29
CA ASP A 142 -9.46 14.66 2.54
C ASP A 142 -8.22 15.27 1.90
N VAL A 143 -7.08 14.55 1.94
CA VAL A 143 -5.87 14.96 1.22
C VAL A 143 -6.10 14.97 -0.29
N LEU A 144 -6.81 13.99 -0.84
CA LEU A 144 -7.14 13.99 -2.28
C LEU A 144 -8.01 15.20 -2.67
N LYS A 145 -8.98 15.61 -1.84
CA LYS A 145 -9.75 16.86 -2.09
C LYS A 145 -8.86 18.11 -2.07
N GLU A 146 -7.78 18.09 -1.30
CA GLU A 146 -6.81 19.20 -1.24
C GLU A 146 -5.97 19.27 -2.52
N VAL A 147 -5.40 18.15 -2.93
CA VAL A 147 -4.39 18.09 -4.02
C VAL A 147 -5.00 17.89 -5.41
N LEU A 148 -6.28 17.56 -5.52
CA LEU A 148 -6.98 17.43 -6.80
C LEU A 148 -7.75 18.72 -7.19
N LYS A 149 -7.37 19.86 -6.61
CA LYS A 149 -7.91 21.16 -7.01
C LYS A 149 -7.31 21.63 -8.35
N PRO A 150 -8.09 22.30 -9.22
CA PRO A 150 -7.59 22.81 -10.48
C PRO A 150 -6.30 23.62 -10.32
N GLY A 151 -5.32 23.34 -11.17
CA GLY A 151 -4.01 24.00 -11.17
C GLY A 151 -2.99 23.44 -10.16
N PHE A 152 -3.36 22.52 -9.28
CA PHE A 152 -2.39 21.88 -8.39
C PHE A 152 -1.50 20.91 -9.17
N THR A 153 -0.20 21.16 -9.16
CA THR A 153 0.85 20.25 -9.64
C THR A 153 1.96 20.26 -8.61
N PRO A 154 2.19 19.16 -7.87
CA PRO A 154 3.18 19.16 -6.82
C PRO A 154 4.60 19.11 -7.40
N SER A 155 5.56 19.73 -6.71
CA SER A 155 6.97 19.47 -7.02
C SER A 155 7.41 18.16 -6.39
N ASP A 156 8.09 17.33 -7.18
CA ASP A 156 8.76 16.11 -6.70
C ASP A 156 10.14 16.40 -6.08
N ASP A 157 10.77 17.54 -6.43
CA ASP A 157 12.12 17.87 -5.98
C ASP A 157 12.11 18.21 -4.48
N PRO A 158 12.80 17.43 -3.62
CA PRO A 158 12.85 17.75 -2.20
C PRO A 158 13.61 19.04 -1.88
N ALA A 159 14.36 19.64 -2.83
CA ALA A 159 14.98 20.95 -2.67
C ALA A 159 13.95 22.11 -2.60
N ASP A 160 12.74 21.90 -3.13
CA ASP A 160 11.67 22.92 -3.12
C ASP A 160 10.97 23.04 -1.75
N TYR A 161 11.38 22.24 -0.77
CA TYR A 161 10.79 22.21 0.56
C TYR A 161 11.85 22.50 1.62
N PRO A 162 11.62 23.43 2.55
CA PRO A 162 12.62 23.83 3.53
C PRO A 162 12.98 22.69 4.47
N LEU A 163 14.26 22.65 4.87
CA LEU A 163 14.72 21.77 5.93
C LEU A 163 14.20 22.27 7.28
N VAL A 164 13.72 21.34 8.10
CA VAL A 164 13.19 21.59 9.45
C VAL A 164 14.04 20.78 10.44
N LEU A 165 15.10 21.41 10.96
CA LEU A 165 16.04 20.81 11.91
C LEU A 165 15.99 21.54 13.27
N PRO A 166 16.18 20.86 14.41
CA PRO A 166 16.33 19.42 14.61
C PRO A 166 14.98 18.80 15.00
N ARG A 167 14.17 18.36 14.02
CA ARG A 167 12.94 17.62 14.32
C ARG A 167 13.08 16.16 13.93
N LYS A 168 12.83 15.28 14.89
CA LYS A 168 12.56 13.87 14.60
C LYS A 168 11.14 13.74 14.05
N PHE A 169 10.96 12.79 13.16
CA PHE A 169 9.67 12.49 12.56
C PHE A 169 9.34 11.02 12.74
N HIS A 170 8.08 10.72 13.05
CA HIS A 170 7.54 9.39 12.94
C HIS A 170 6.66 9.27 11.69
N VAL A 171 6.57 8.06 11.16
CA VAL A 171 5.83 7.77 9.93
C VAL A 171 4.44 7.25 10.28
N GLU A 172 3.42 7.82 9.67
CA GLU A 172 2.05 7.32 9.71
C GLU A 172 1.56 6.97 8.31
N LEU A 173 0.82 5.87 8.21
CA LEU A 173 0.11 5.46 7.01
C LEU A 173 -1.37 5.76 7.15
N SER A 174 -2.02 6.23 6.08
CA SER A 174 -3.48 6.20 6.00
C SER A 174 -4.00 4.78 5.76
N GLU A 175 -5.31 4.59 5.89
CA GLU A 175 -5.96 3.44 5.26
C GLU A 175 -5.74 3.46 3.73
N PRO A 176 -5.55 2.28 3.10
CA PRO A 176 -5.37 2.19 1.66
C PRO A 176 -6.69 2.43 0.92
N LEU A 177 -6.65 3.26 -0.11
CA LEU A 177 -7.73 3.43 -1.07
C LEU A 177 -7.55 2.45 -2.23
N TRP A 178 -8.35 1.38 -2.25
CA TRP A 178 -8.30 0.34 -3.29
C TRP A 178 -8.92 0.84 -4.60
N ILE A 179 -8.12 0.85 -5.67
CA ILE A 179 -8.52 1.38 -6.98
C ILE A 179 -8.86 0.27 -7.97
N VAL A 180 -8.00 -0.74 -8.08
CA VAL A 180 -8.17 -1.83 -9.07
C VAL A 180 -8.15 -3.19 -8.36
N PRO A 181 -9.14 -4.06 -8.60
CA PRO A 181 -10.46 -3.75 -9.13
C PRO A 181 -11.28 -2.94 -8.11
N SER A 182 -12.16 -2.06 -8.58
CA SER A 182 -13.19 -1.41 -7.77
C SER A 182 -14.45 -1.13 -8.60
N LYS A 183 -15.58 -0.88 -7.92
CA LYS A 183 -16.84 -0.48 -8.58
C LYS A 183 -16.80 0.96 -9.13
N ASN A 184 -15.76 1.71 -8.78
CA ASN A 184 -15.58 3.10 -9.14
C ASN A 184 -14.85 3.28 -10.49
N LEU A 185 -14.36 2.18 -11.06
CA LEU A 185 -13.82 2.16 -12.41
C LEU A 185 -14.96 2.05 -13.44
N PRO A 186 -14.79 2.60 -14.66
CA PRO A 186 -15.78 2.48 -15.71
C PRO A 186 -16.06 1.01 -16.04
N ALA A 187 -17.34 0.65 -16.17
CA ALA A 187 -17.76 -0.72 -16.51
C ALA A 187 -17.25 -1.19 -17.89
N THR A 188 -16.85 -0.25 -18.75
CA THR A 188 -16.23 -0.52 -20.05
C THR A 188 -14.79 -1.04 -19.95
N LEU A 189 -14.11 -0.82 -18.81
CA LEU A 189 -12.73 -1.26 -18.62
C LEU A 189 -12.67 -2.75 -18.29
N ALA A 190 -12.24 -3.57 -19.26
CA ALA A 190 -12.09 -5.01 -19.09
C ALA A 190 -10.81 -5.35 -18.30
N LEU A 191 -10.95 -5.56 -16.99
CA LEU A 191 -9.85 -5.98 -16.11
C LEU A 191 -9.60 -7.49 -16.18
N ASN A 192 -8.33 -7.87 -16.25
CA ASN A 192 -7.91 -9.24 -15.99
C ASN A 192 -7.49 -9.41 -14.51
N LYS A 193 -7.05 -10.61 -14.16
CA LYS A 193 -6.65 -10.95 -12.78
C LYS A 193 -5.35 -10.29 -12.34
N SER A 194 -4.39 -10.11 -13.26
CA SER A 194 -3.08 -9.54 -12.94
C SER A 194 -3.01 -8.10 -13.40
N ASN A 195 -3.16 -7.20 -12.42
CA ASN A 195 -2.94 -5.77 -12.54
C ASN A 195 -1.73 -5.41 -11.68
N ASN A 196 -0.60 -5.09 -12.31
CA ASN A 196 0.69 -4.88 -11.66
C ASN A 196 1.48 -3.77 -12.37
N ASN A 197 2.68 -3.47 -11.89
CA ASN A 197 3.57 -2.43 -12.42
C ASN A 197 2.83 -1.08 -12.54
N VAL A 198 2.84 -0.30 -11.46
CA VAL A 198 2.00 0.90 -11.36
C VAL A 198 2.83 2.17 -11.38
N ALA A 199 2.31 3.19 -12.05
CA ALA A 199 2.79 4.56 -11.97
C ALA A 199 1.64 5.50 -11.64
N ILE A 200 1.94 6.53 -10.86
CA ILE A 200 1.05 7.67 -10.63
C ILE A 200 1.75 8.99 -10.88
N THR A 201 0.97 10.01 -11.22
CA THR A 201 1.39 11.41 -11.20
C THR A 201 0.18 12.30 -10.97
N ILE A 202 0.41 13.56 -10.57
CA ILE A 202 -0.62 14.58 -10.47
C ILE A 202 -0.24 15.72 -11.41
N GLN A 203 -1.17 16.11 -12.27
CA GLN A 203 -1.02 17.26 -13.16
C GLN A 203 -2.32 18.06 -13.17
N ASN A 204 -2.23 19.35 -12.82
CA ASN A 204 -3.34 20.31 -12.82
C ASN A 204 -4.60 19.82 -12.09
N GLY A 205 -4.41 19.24 -10.89
CA GLY A 205 -5.50 18.73 -10.05
C GLY A 205 -6.07 17.40 -10.51
N THR A 206 -5.47 16.74 -11.49
CA THR A 206 -5.89 15.40 -11.96
C THR A 206 -4.82 14.39 -11.59
N ILE A 207 -5.22 13.32 -10.90
CA ILE A 207 -4.35 12.16 -10.70
C ILE A 207 -4.46 11.25 -11.92
N PHE A 208 -3.32 10.83 -12.43
CA PHE A 208 -3.22 9.81 -13.47
C PHE A 208 -2.59 8.56 -12.86
N MET A 209 -3.12 7.40 -13.22
CA MET A 209 -2.56 6.09 -12.85
C MET A 209 -2.40 5.24 -14.11
N ALA A 210 -1.20 4.73 -14.33
CA ALA A 210 -0.91 3.75 -15.37
C ALA A 210 -0.56 2.41 -14.74
N PHE A 211 -1.06 1.31 -15.31
CA PHE A 211 -0.74 -0.04 -14.85
C PHE A 211 -0.81 -1.08 -15.95
N ARG A 212 -0.03 -2.14 -15.81
CA ARG A 212 -0.10 -3.32 -16.67
C ARG A 212 -1.34 -4.13 -16.31
N ASN A 213 -2.15 -4.49 -17.31
CA ASN A 213 -3.30 -5.38 -17.19
C ASN A 213 -3.05 -6.64 -18.04
N SER A 214 -3.10 -7.83 -17.42
CA SER A 214 -2.87 -9.12 -18.07
C SER A 214 -3.53 -10.29 -17.32
N LYS A 215 -3.62 -11.45 -17.97
CA LYS A 215 -4.20 -12.67 -17.37
C LYS A 215 -3.41 -13.16 -16.16
N THR A 216 -2.09 -13.07 -16.21
CA THR A 216 -1.15 -13.50 -15.17
C THR A 216 0.03 -12.53 -15.10
N HIS A 217 0.88 -12.69 -14.08
CA HIS A 217 2.11 -11.93 -13.98
C HIS A 217 3.05 -12.16 -15.17
N PHE A 218 3.05 -13.36 -15.76
CA PHE A 218 3.98 -13.73 -16.83
C PHE A 218 3.71 -12.98 -18.15
N ALA A 219 4.74 -12.95 -19.00
CA ALA A 219 4.71 -12.20 -20.25
C ALA A 219 3.60 -12.69 -21.19
N SER A 220 2.94 -11.75 -21.88
CA SER A 220 1.85 -12.08 -22.80
C SER A 220 1.62 -11.01 -23.86
N LYS A 221 1.38 -11.45 -25.11
CA LYS A 221 0.90 -10.58 -26.20
C LYS A 221 -0.47 -9.94 -25.93
N LYS A 222 -1.20 -10.45 -24.93
CA LYS A 222 -2.52 -9.94 -24.52
C LYS A 222 -2.41 -8.89 -23.41
N SER A 223 -1.21 -8.59 -22.92
CA SER A 223 -1.03 -7.52 -21.96
C SER A 223 -1.41 -6.17 -22.58
N LYS A 224 -1.87 -5.26 -21.74
CA LYS A 224 -2.14 -3.88 -22.09
C LYS A 224 -1.54 -2.97 -21.03
N MET A 225 -1.11 -1.78 -21.44
CA MET A 225 -0.91 -0.66 -20.53
C MET A 225 -2.23 0.10 -20.45
N VAL A 226 -2.80 0.16 -19.25
CA VAL A 226 -4.05 0.90 -18.98
C VAL A 226 -3.70 2.20 -18.30
N VAL A 227 -4.32 3.30 -18.74
CA VAL A 227 -4.22 4.61 -18.10
C VAL A 227 -5.61 5.03 -17.67
N ILE A 228 -5.75 5.38 -16.39
CA ILE A 228 -6.97 5.96 -15.82
C ILE A 228 -6.64 7.31 -15.18
N SER A 229 -7.64 8.18 -15.08
CA SER A 229 -7.50 9.48 -14.41
C SER A 229 -8.68 9.75 -13.47
N SER A 230 -8.47 10.63 -12.50
CA SER A 230 -9.51 11.09 -11.58
C SER A 230 -9.25 12.52 -11.11
N GLN A 231 -10.34 13.28 -10.91
CA GLN A 231 -10.31 14.64 -10.35
C GLN A 231 -10.79 14.69 -8.90
N ASP A 232 -11.28 13.58 -8.36
CA ASP A 232 -11.82 13.51 -6.99
C ASP A 232 -11.28 12.28 -6.21
N GLY A 233 -10.49 11.42 -6.85
CA GLY A 233 -10.00 10.16 -6.30
C GLY A 233 -11.08 9.09 -6.14
N ALA A 234 -12.34 9.40 -6.43
CA ALA A 234 -13.50 8.57 -6.17
C ALA A 234 -14.12 8.02 -7.46
N LYS A 235 -14.17 8.81 -8.54
CA LYS A 235 -14.62 8.40 -9.87
C LYS A 235 -13.44 8.44 -10.82
N TRP A 236 -13.29 7.37 -11.60
CA TRP A 236 -12.18 7.21 -12.52
C TRP A 236 -12.67 7.18 -13.96
N ASP A 237 -11.92 7.81 -14.85
CA ASP A 237 -12.11 7.75 -16.30
C ASP A 237 -11.01 6.88 -16.93
N VAL A 238 -11.32 6.22 -18.05
CA VAL A 238 -10.31 5.57 -18.88
C VAL A 238 -9.70 6.59 -19.82
N GLU A 239 -8.39 6.81 -19.71
CA GLU A 239 -7.63 7.69 -20.60
C GLU A 239 -7.03 6.92 -21.79
N ALA A 240 -6.57 5.69 -21.59
CA ALA A 240 -6.04 4.85 -22.66
C ALA A 240 -6.00 3.36 -22.31
N GLU A 241 -6.11 2.52 -23.35
CA GLU A 241 -5.77 1.10 -23.31
C GLU A 241 -4.79 0.78 -24.44
N ILE A 242 -3.50 0.76 -24.14
CA ILE A 242 -2.44 0.64 -25.13
C ILE A 242 -1.99 -0.83 -25.22
N SER A 243 -1.96 -1.38 -26.43
CA SER A 243 -1.44 -2.74 -26.68
C SER A 243 -0.43 -2.73 -27.81
N LEU A 244 0.79 -3.17 -27.51
CA LEU A 244 1.87 -3.34 -28.50
C LEU A 244 1.90 -4.76 -29.09
N LYS A 245 0.87 -5.59 -28.84
CA LYS A 245 0.86 -7.04 -29.12
C LYS A 245 2.08 -7.79 -28.54
N LYS A 246 2.64 -7.23 -27.47
CA LYS A 246 3.78 -7.68 -26.70
C LYS A 246 3.45 -7.52 -25.21
N ASP A 247 4.32 -8.04 -24.34
CA ASP A 247 4.19 -7.71 -22.92
C ASP A 247 4.55 -6.23 -22.71
N CYS A 248 3.80 -5.49 -21.89
CA CYS A 248 4.06 -4.06 -21.60
C CYS A 248 4.35 -3.91 -20.10
N ARG A 249 5.48 -3.30 -19.73
CA ARG A 249 6.01 -3.32 -18.35
C ARG A 249 6.56 -1.96 -17.94
N GLU A 250 6.55 -1.72 -16.63
CA GLU A 250 7.19 -0.55 -15.97
C GLU A 250 6.75 0.79 -16.52
N PRO A 251 5.45 1.13 -16.36
CA PRO A 251 5.03 2.48 -16.68
C PRO A 251 5.75 3.48 -15.79
N GLN A 252 6.07 4.64 -16.36
CA GLN A 252 6.50 5.83 -15.65
C GLN A 252 5.86 7.06 -16.29
N PHE A 253 5.60 8.07 -15.47
CA PHE A 253 5.15 9.37 -15.96
C PHE A 253 6.29 10.37 -15.92
N VAL A 254 6.42 11.14 -17.00
CA VAL A 254 7.25 12.34 -17.06
C VAL A 254 6.31 13.52 -17.30
N ASN A 255 6.21 14.40 -16.31
CA ASN A 255 5.47 15.66 -16.40
C ASN A 255 6.47 16.80 -16.59
N ASP A 256 6.63 17.27 -17.83
CA ASP A 256 7.59 18.32 -18.17
C ASP A 256 7.08 19.74 -17.82
N GLY A 257 5.88 19.84 -17.22
CA GLY A 257 5.19 21.08 -16.87
C GLY A 257 4.21 21.56 -17.94
N LYS A 258 4.35 21.11 -19.18
CA LYS A 258 3.46 21.45 -20.31
C LYS A 258 2.65 20.24 -20.78
N ASN A 259 3.31 19.11 -20.95
CA ASN A 259 2.77 17.86 -21.44
C ASN A 259 2.91 16.78 -20.37
N LEU A 260 2.06 15.76 -20.50
CA LEU A 260 2.19 14.53 -19.75
C LEU A 260 2.65 13.41 -20.68
N HIS A 261 3.77 12.79 -20.35
CA HIS A 261 4.31 11.65 -21.07
C HIS A 261 4.18 10.39 -20.22
N LEU A 262 3.77 9.30 -20.87
CA LEU A 262 3.81 7.95 -20.33
C LEU A 262 4.90 7.18 -21.05
N THR A 263 5.86 6.65 -20.30
CA THR A 263 6.87 5.74 -20.82
C THR A 263 6.65 4.34 -20.24
N PHE A 264 7.00 3.32 -21.00
CA PHE A 264 7.05 1.92 -20.55
C PHE A 264 7.85 1.10 -21.57
N PHE A 265 8.29 -0.09 -21.20
CA PHE A 265 8.99 -0.97 -22.15
C PHE A 265 8.10 -2.11 -22.64
N SER A 266 8.37 -2.56 -23.86
CA SER A 266 7.82 -3.77 -24.43
C SER A 266 8.75 -4.95 -24.15
N ALA A 267 8.21 -6.09 -23.72
CA ALA A 267 8.97 -7.33 -23.56
C ALA A 267 8.50 -8.42 -24.53
N GLY A 268 9.17 -9.57 -24.51
CA GLY A 268 8.77 -10.76 -25.25
C GLY A 268 7.40 -11.29 -24.86
N THR A 269 7.01 -12.39 -25.50
CA THR A 269 5.71 -13.03 -25.28
C THR A 269 5.82 -14.39 -24.61
N SER A 270 7.05 -14.86 -24.38
CA SER A 270 7.32 -16.13 -23.71
C SER A 270 7.21 -15.95 -22.19
N PRO A 271 6.38 -16.75 -21.50
CA PRO A 271 6.24 -16.64 -20.04
C PRO A 271 7.50 -17.06 -19.27
N PHE A 272 8.48 -17.70 -19.92
CA PHE A 272 9.69 -18.25 -19.30
C PHE A 272 10.98 -17.51 -19.71
N LYS A 273 10.87 -16.45 -20.51
CA LYS A 273 12.04 -15.67 -20.94
C LYS A 273 11.82 -14.20 -20.61
N PHE A 274 12.90 -13.56 -20.18
CA PHE A 274 12.95 -12.11 -20.10
C PHE A 274 13.59 -11.58 -21.37
N GLU A 275 12.79 -10.93 -22.21
CA GLU A 275 13.20 -10.46 -23.53
C GLU A 275 12.82 -8.98 -23.67
N PRO A 276 13.56 -8.04 -23.03
CA PRO A 276 13.32 -6.61 -23.20
C PRO A 276 13.41 -6.21 -24.67
N GLY A 277 12.49 -5.37 -25.09
CA GLY A 277 12.36 -4.83 -26.44
C GLY A 277 12.58 -3.33 -26.46
N ASP A 278 11.66 -2.59 -27.06
CA ASP A 278 11.75 -1.14 -27.15
C ASP A 278 11.17 -0.49 -25.89
N VAL A 279 11.82 0.57 -25.40
CA VAL A 279 11.21 1.55 -24.49
C VAL A 279 10.46 2.57 -25.34
N VAL A 280 9.17 2.71 -25.06
CA VAL A 280 8.26 3.58 -25.82
C VAL A 280 7.75 4.71 -24.95
N ARG A 281 7.44 5.83 -25.60
CA ARG A 281 6.79 7.01 -25.02
C ARG A 281 5.49 7.29 -25.75
N TYR A 282 4.48 7.68 -24.97
CA TYR A 282 3.24 8.27 -25.44
C TYR A 282 3.06 9.66 -24.81
N THR A 283 2.60 10.63 -25.59
CA THR A 283 2.35 11.99 -25.13
C THR A 283 0.86 12.25 -25.10
N ARG A 284 0.33 12.71 -23.98
CA ARG A 284 -1.08 13.10 -23.88
C ARG A 284 -1.30 14.43 -24.60
N THR A 285 -2.14 14.43 -25.63
CA THR A 285 -2.45 15.64 -26.44
C THR A 285 -3.79 16.27 -26.04
N SER A 286 -4.73 15.45 -25.56
CA SER A 286 -6.00 15.89 -25.00
C SER A 286 -6.57 14.82 -24.06
N ARG A 287 -7.73 15.08 -23.46
CA ARG A 287 -8.46 14.08 -22.66
C ARG A 287 -8.68 12.82 -23.50
N ASN A 288 -8.28 11.67 -22.95
CA ASN A 288 -8.40 10.35 -23.56
C ASN A 288 -7.65 10.19 -24.90
N THR A 289 -6.67 11.05 -25.20
CA THR A 289 -5.90 10.98 -26.45
C THR A 289 -4.40 11.04 -26.17
N TRP A 290 -3.70 10.02 -26.65
CA TRP A 290 -2.28 9.80 -26.45
C TRP A 290 -1.61 9.50 -27.80
N GLU A 291 -0.59 10.28 -28.15
CA GLU A 291 0.19 10.14 -29.38
C GLU A 291 1.43 9.28 -29.14
N GLY A 292 1.70 8.32 -30.02
CA GLY A 292 2.85 7.40 -29.93
C GLY A 292 2.61 6.09 -30.71
N PRO A 293 3.48 5.08 -30.58
CA PRO A 293 4.67 5.03 -29.72
C PRO A 293 5.89 5.73 -30.34
N HIS A 294 6.60 6.51 -29.54
CA HIS A 294 7.95 7.02 -29.89
C HIS A 294 9.01 6.22 -29.14
N ARG A 295 10.01 5.68 -29.84
CA ARG A 295 11.14 4.96 -29.23
C ARG A 295 12.26 5.95 -28.90
N PHE A 296 12.89 5.83 -27.74
CA PHE A 296 13.90 6.81 -27.32
C PHE A 296 15.09 6.26 -26.52
N LEU A 297 15.09 4.97 -26.15
CA LEU A 297 16.27 4.29 -25.59
C LEU A 297 16.73 3.17 -26.52
N GLU A 298 17.92 2.64 -26.25
CA GLU A 298 18.44 1.52 -27.01
C GLU A 298 17.54 0.28 -26.87
N LYS A 299 17.47 -0.50 -27.94
CA LYS A 299 16.68 -1.73 -27.93
C LYS A 299 17.28 -2.72 -26.93
N GLY A 300 16.46 -3.22 -26.02
CA GLY A 300 16.89 -4.12 -24.96
C GLY A 300 17.23 -3.43 -23.64
N GLU A 301 17.28 -2.10 -23.62
CA GLU A 301 17.42 -1.32 -22.40
C GLU A 301 16.08 -1.27 -21.64
N VAL A 302 16.17 -1.32 -20.30
CA VAL A 302 15.02 -1.19 -19.39
C VAL A 302 15.21 0.06 -18.54
N MET A 303 14.30 1.01 -18.71
CA MET A 303 14.16 2.20 -17.87
C MET A 303 13.63 1.81 -16.49
N TRP A 304 14.28 2.27 -15.41
CA TRP A 304 13.96 1.81 -14.06
C TRP A 304 13.47 2.90 -13.08
N ASP A 305 14.28 3.89 -12.75
CA ASP A 305 13.89 4.98 -11.84
C ASP A 305 14.14 6.33 -12.53
N VAL A 306 13.20 7.27 -12.44
CA VAL A 306 13.31 8.62 -13.03
C VAL A 306 12.84 9.67 -12.05
N LYS A 307 13.64 10.74 -11.94
CA LYS A 307 13.46 11.83 -10.97
C LYS A 307 13.91 13.15 -11.57
N LYS A 308 13.15 14.22 -11.32
CA LYS A 308 13.59 15.59 -11.61
C LYS A 308 14.26 16.17 -10.37
N ARG A 309 15.53 16.53 -10.45
CA ARG A 309 16.33 17.07 -9.34
C ARG A 309 17.19 18.21 -9.85
N PHE A 310 17.25 19.31 -9.12
CA PHE A 310 18.10 20.46 -9.44
C PHE A 310 17.88 20.98 -10.88
N GLY A 311 16.63 20.93 -11.36
CA GLY A 311 16.24 21.36 -12.69
C GLY A 311 16.49 20.35 -13.83
N GLU A 312 17.22 19.26 -13.59
CA GLU A 312 17.49 18.20 -14.57
C GLU A 312 16.69 16.93 -14.24
N TRP A 313 16.47 16.09 -15.25
CA TRP A 313 15.96 14.75 -15.08
C TRP A 313 17.12 13.77 -14.98
N TYR A 314 17.05 12.85 -14.04
CA TYR A 314 17.99 11.75 -13.88
C TYR A 314 17.26 10.42 -14.00
N MET A 315 17.95 9.42 -14.54
CA MET A 315 17.40 8.09 -14.79
C MET A 315 18.44 7.00 -14.50
N THR A 316 18.01 5.94 -13.82
CA THR A 316 18.69 4.65 -13.88
C THR A 316 18.00 3.76 -14.91
N SER A 317 18.83 3.04 -15.65
CA SER A 317 18.38 2.02 -16.60
C SER A 317 19.41 0.89 -16.65
N TYR A 318 19.02 -0.27 -17.17
CA TYR A 318 19.95 -1.38 -17.32
C TYR A 318 19.71 -2.11 -18.64
N SER A 319 20.75 -2.75 -19.15
CA SER A 319 20.70 -3.55 -20.37
C SER A 319 21.56 -4.81 -20.24
N GLY A 320 21.45 -5.70 -21.22
CA GLY A 320 22.24 -6.92 -21.26
C GLY A 320 21.49 -8.16 -20.74
N SER A 321 22.26 -9.14 -20.28
CA SER A 321 21.78 -10.51 -20.10
C SER A 321 21.27 -10.72 -18.68
N HIS A 322 19.95 -10.77 -18.52
CA HIS A 322 19.28 -10.94 -17.21
C HIS A 322 18.57 -12.30 -17.11
N TYR A 323 18.54 -12.92 -15.93
CA TYR A 323 17.97 -14.25 -15.66
C TYR A 323 18.62 -15.43 -16.39
N ASN A 324 19.91 -15.33 -16.72
CA ASN A 324 20.64 -16.45 -17.29
C ASN A 324 21.16 -17.38 -16.19
N ILE A 325 20.73 -18.65 -16.21
CA ILE A 325 21.22 -19.65 -15.25
C ILE A 325 22.71 -19.91 -15.46
N PHE A 326 23.15 -19.98 -16.71
CA PHE A 326 24.53 -20.32 -17.09
C PHE A 326 25.32 -19.08 -17.54
N GLY A 327 26.63 -19.12 -17.35
CA GLY A 327 27.55 -18.05 -17.77
C GLY A 327 27.63 -16.87 -16.78
N PRO A 328 28.56 -15.92 -17.02
CA PRO A 328 28.68 -14.73 -16.19
C PRO A 328 27.47 -13.81 -16.34
N SER A 329 27.14 -13.06 -15.28
CA SER A 329 26.18 -11.96 -15.37
C SER A 329 26.79 -10.84 -16.20
N LYS A 330 26.04 -10.37 -17.19
CA LYS A 330 26.44 -9.29 -18.11
C LYS A 330 25.32 -8.26 -18.18
N VAL A 331 24.97 -7.72 -17.03
CA VAL A 331 24.04 -6.60 -16.92
C VAL A 331 24.85 -5.33 -16.76
N ASP A 332 24.61 -4.38 -17.66
CA ASP A 332 25.19 -3.04 -17.60
C ASP A 332 24.16 -2.11 -16.96
N LEU A 333 24.56 -1.45 -15.86
CA LEU A 333 23.78 -0.40 -15.21
C LEU A 333 24.22 0.96 -15.75
N HIS A 334 23.25 1.77 -16.17
CA HIS A 334 23.46 3.10 -16.73
C HIS A 334 22.88 4.16 -15.79
N PHE A 335 23.54 5.31 -15.72
CA PHE A 335 23.03 6.51 -15.08
C PHE A 335 23.01 7.66 -16.09
N LYS A 336 21.82 8.12 -16.44
CA LYS A 336 21.59 9.07 -17.52
C LYS A 336 20.90 10.32 -17.01
N LYS A 337 21.06 11.43 -17.71
CA LYS A 337 20.38 12.70 -17.45
C LYS A 337 19.75 13.30 -18.69
N SER A 338 18.81 14.21 -18.48
CA SER A 338 18.07 14.90 -19.52
C SER A 338 17.64 16.30 -19.06
N LEU A 339 17.64 17.27 -19.97
CA LEU A 339 17.12 18.62 -19.70
C LEU A 339 15.59 18.70 -19.87
N ASP A 340 15.04 17.89 -20.76
CA ASP A 340 13.62 17.89 -21.12
C ASP A 340 12.84 16.68 -20.56
N GLY A 341 13.54 15.69 -20.01
CA GLY A 341 12.95 14.44 -19.53
C GLY A 341 12.60 13.47 -20.67
N LEU A 342 12.98 13.81 -21.91
CA LEU A 342 12.61 13.11 -23.14
C LEU A 342 13.82 12.53 -23.87
N ASN A 343 14.96 13.23 -23.83
CA ASN A 343 16.20 12.86 -24.48
C ASN A 343 17.29 12.69 -23.42
N TYR A 344 17.72 11.44 -23.20
CA TYR A 344 18.66 11.09 -22.15
C TYR A 344 20.06 10.87 -22.70
N THR A 345 21.05 11.36 -21.97
CA THR A 345 22.48 11.16 -22.25
C THR A 345 23.18 10.67 -20.98
N PRO A 346 24.30 9.93 -21.07
CA PRO A 346 25.02 9.49 -19.88
C PRO A 346 25.49 10.66 -19.02
N VAL A 347 25.40 10.52 -17.71
CA VAL A 347 25.94 11.52 -16.78
C VAL A 347 27.46 11.53 -16.92
N GLU A 348 28.02 12.73 -17.13
CA GLU A 348 29.47 12.95 -17.31
C GLU A 348 30.09 12.09 -18.43
N GLY A 349 29.29 11.67 -19.42
CA GLY A 349 29.75 10.87 -20.55
C GLY A 349 30.06 9.40 -20.22
N ARG A 350 29.76 8.93 -19.01
CA ARG A 350 30.01 7.54 -18.61
C ARG A 350 28.81 6.65 -18.94
N GLU A 351 28.93 5.86 -20.01
CA GLU A 351 27.86 4.96 -20.47
C GLU A 351 27.40 3.96 -19.40
N THR A 352 28.34 3.34 -18.69
CA THR A 352 28.06 2.26 -17.72
C THR A 352 28.69 2.60 -16.36
N VAL A 353 27.87 2.62 -15.31
CA VAL A 353 28.31 2.84 -13.92
C VAL A 353 28.64 1.53 -13.20
N TYR A 354 28.05 0.41 -13.63
CA TYR A 354 28.33 -0.92 -13.10
C TYR A 354 28.14 -2.00 -14.17
N GLN A 355 28.98 -3.04 -14.13
CA GLN A 355 28.82 -4.24 -14.95
C GLN A 355 28.86 -5.48 -14.06
N GLY A 356 27.80 -6.30 -14.11
CA GLY A 356 27.69 -7.49 -13.26
C GLY A 356 26.28 -8.06 -13.24
N GLY A 357 25.77 -8.39 -12.05
CA GLY A 357 24.43 -8.95 -11.81
C GLY A 357 23.38 -7.92 -11.34
N VAL A 358 23.74 -6.64 -11.30
CA VAL A 358 22.88 -5.54 -10.86
C VAL A 358 21.94 -5.11 -11.98
N SER A 359 20.65 -5.06 -11.68
CA SER A 359 19.59 -4.61 -12.59
C SER A 359 18.85 -3.39 -12.02
N GLU A 360 17.64 -3.60 -11.49
CA GLU A 360 16.79 -2.58 -10.91
C GLU A 360 17.52 -1.79 -9.81
N THR A 361 17.64 -0.47 -9.96
CA THR A 361 18.38 0.37 -9.02
C THR A 361 17.62 1.65 -8.73
N GLY A 362 17.10 1.76 -7.51
CA GLY A 362 16.51 3.01 -7.02
C GLY A 362 17.62 3.97 -6.60
N PHE A 363 17.42 5.26 -6.81
CA PHE A 363 18.41 6.28 -6.42
C PHE A 363 17.76 7.52 -5.83
N GLU A 364 18.51 8.30 -5.06
CA GLU A 364 18.08 9.62 -4.59
C GLU A 364 19.31 10.47 -4.26
N PHE A 365 19.14 11.79 -4.30
CA PHE A 365 20.17 12.72 -3.85
C PHE A 365 19.96 13.11 -2.39
N ASP A 366 21.03 13.11 -1.61
CA ASP A 366 21.00 13.64 -0.26
C ASP A 366 20.86 15.18 -0.25
N HIS A 367 20.75 15.77 0.94
CA HIS A 367 20.59 17.21 1.08
C HIS A 367 21.84 18.03 0.69
N LEU A 368 22.98 17.38 0.53
CA LEU A 368 24.23 18.01 0.07
C LEU A 368 24.39 17.90 -1.45
N GLY A 369 23.57 17.08 -2.11
CA GLY A 369 23.60 16.82 -3.55
C GLY A 369 24.37 15.56 -3.94
N ASN A 370 24.83 14.75 -2.99
CA ASN A 370 25.48 13.49 -3.32
C ASN A 370 24.44 12.45 -3.73
N LEU A 371 24.83 11.56 -4.63
CA LEU A 371 23.99 10.45 -5.08
C LEU A 371 24.09 9.28 -4.12
N TRP A 372 22.94 8.70 -3.81
CA TRP A 372 22.80 7.43 -3.10
C TRP A 372 21.92 6.50 -3.92
N GLY A 373 22.16 5.20 -3.82
CA GLY A 373 21.34 4.20 -4.51
C GLY A 373 21.29 2.86 -3.80
N VAL A 374 20.25 2.09 -4.11
CA VAL A 374 20.08 0.71 -3.65
C VAL A 374 19.83 -0.18 -4.85
N THR A 375 20.72 -1.15 -5.05
CA THR A 375 20.73 -2.03 -6.23
C THR A 375 20.00 -3.35 -5.97
N ARG A 376 19.44 -3.94 -7.03
CA ARG A 376 18.99 -5.35 -7.07
C ARG A 376 20.05 -6.19 -7.76
N ASN A 377 20.85 -6.92 -6.98
CA ASN A 377 21.81 -7.90 -7.49
C ASN A 377 21.21 -9.32 -7.42
N GLU A 378 20.28 -9.60 -8.32
CA GLU A 378 19.56 -10.88 -8.34
C GLU A 378 20.27 -11.97 -9.15
N ASP A 379 20.94 -11.57 -10.23
CA ASP A 379 21.71 -12.50 -11.07
C ASP A 379 23.03 -12.88 -10.41
N GLY A 380 23.49 -12.08 -9.46
CA GLY A 380 24.70 -12.27 -8.70
C GLY A 380 25.96 -12.07 -9.53
N ASP A 381 27.05 -11.75 -8.88
CA ASP A 381 28.35 -11.53 -9.52
C ASP A 381 29.48 -11.77 -8.49
N GLN A 382 30.65 -11.19 -8.73
CA GLN A 382 31.80 -11.31 -7.84
C GLN A 382 31.51 -10.75 -6.44
N SER A 383 30.55 -9.83 -6.31
CA SER A 383 30.13 -9.29 -5.01
C SER A 383 29.11 -10.19 -4.28
N GLY A 384 28.64 -11.28 -4.88
CA GLY A 384 27.60 -12.16 -4.32
C GLY A 384 26.21 -11.84 -4.88
N PHE A 385 25.16 -12.01 -4.06
CA PHE A 385 23.77 -11.69 -4.42
C PHE A 385 23.14 -10.75 -3.38
N GLY A 386 21.98 -10.18 -3.71
CA GLY A 386 21.16 -9.39 -2.79
C GLY A 386 21.08 -7.92 -3.21
N HIS A 387 21.66 -7.02 -2.41
CA HIS A 387 21.68 -5.58 -2.70
C HIS A 387 23.02 -4.94 -2.34
N GLN A 388 23.27 -3.77 -2.91
CA GLN A 388 24.37 -2.88 -2.53
C GLN A 388 23.79 -1.50 -2.22
N VAL A 389 24.40 -0.79 -1.27
CA VAL A 389 24.16 0.63 -1.04
C VAL A 389 25.33 1.41 -1.65
N ILE A 390 25.03 2.21 -2.67
CA ILE A 390 26.03 2.93 -3.46
C ILE A 390 26.06 4.40 -3.08
N PHE A 391 27.18 5.06 -3.39
CA PHE A 391 27.39 6.48 -3.16
C PHE A 391 28.18 7.10 -4.32
N ALA A 392 27.86 8.33 -4.72
CA ALA A 392 28.72 9.15 -5.57
C ALA A 392 28.68 10.60 -5.10
N GLU A 393 29.82 11.28 -5.13
CA GLU A 393 29.94 12.68 -4.73
C GLU A 393 29.26 13.59 -5.76
N LYS A 394 28.71 14.72 -5.31
CA LYS A 394 27.97 15.65 -6.18
C LYS A 394 28.83 16.24 -7.31
N GLU A 395 30.15 16.34 -7.10
CA GLU A 395 31.12 16.80 -8.10
C GLU A 395 31.49 15.72 -9.14
N ASN A 396 31.09 14.46 -8.94
CA ASN A 396 31.44 13.34 -9.80
C ASN A 396 30.36 12.25 -9.74
N LEU A 397 29.18 12.58 -10.24
CA LEU A 397 27.96 11.78 -10.12
C LEU A 397 28.02 10.46 -10.90
N SER A 398 28.93 10.33 -11.86
CA SER A 398 29.14 9.09 -12.60
C SER A 398 30.09 8.11 -11.90
N SER A 399 30.82 8.54 -10.86
CA SER A 399 31.79 7.71 -10.14
C SER A 399 31.18 7.03 -8.92
N TRP A 400 30.33 6.04 -9.20
CA TRP A 400 29.65 5.27 -8.16
C TRP A 400 30.61 4.38 -7.38
N GLN A 401 30.55 4.49 -6.06
CA GLN A 401 31.27 3.66 -5.12
C GLN A 401 30.41 2.47 -4.72
N PHE A 402 30.88 1.26 -5.02
CA PHE A 402 30.23 0.01 -4.67
C PHE A 402 30.96 -0.67 -3.50
N PRO A 403 30.26 -1.38 -2.61
CA PRO A 403 30.90 -2.24 -1.63
C PRO A 403 31.52 -3.46 -2.33
N GLU A 404 32.57 -4.03 -1.74
CA GLU A 404 33.21 -5.26 -2.25
C GLU A 404 32.25 -6.46 -2.25
N LYS A 405 31.40 -6.56 -1.22
CA LYS A 405 30.36 -7.60 -1.10
C LYS A 405 28.96 -6.98 -1.03
N SER A 406 28.03 -7.62 -1.73
CA SER A 406 26.60 -7.36 -1.61
C SER A 406 26.11 -7.80 -0.23
N SER A 407 25.15 -7.07 0.32
CA SER A 407 24.39 -7.51 1.47
C SER A 407 23.40 -8.60 1.04
N PRO A 408 23.22 -9.68 1.82
CA PRO A 408 22.56 -10.90 1.36
C PRO A 408 21.02 -10.77 1.24
N GLU A 409 20.44 -9.72 1.82
CA GLU A 409 19.03 -9.40 1.60
C GLU A 409 18.82 -8.79 0.22
N ILE A 410 17.65 -9.04 -0.39
CA ILE A 410 17.31 -8.44 -1.69
C ILE A 410 16.09 -7.54 -1.55
N PHE A 411 16.14 -6.38 -2.20
CA PHE A 411 15.02 -5.47 -2.34
C PHE A 411 14.60 -5.44 -3.80
N MET A 412 13.49 -6.10 -4.13
CA MET A 412 12.95 -6.04 -5.49
C MET A 412 12.13 -4.77 -5.66
N SER A 413 12.14 -4.24 -6.88
CA SER A 413 11.43 -3.04 -7.25
C SER A 413 11.81 -1.81 -6.38
N PRO A 414 13.10 -1.53 -6.14
CA PRO A 414 13.53 -0.46 -5.25
C PRO A 414 13.14 0.91 -5.81
N LYS A 415 12.45 1.73 -4.99
CA LYS A 415 12.16 3.13 -5.27
C LYS A 415 12.59 3.97 -4.08
N MET A 416 13.57 4.84 -4.29
CA MET A 416 14.09 5.71 -3.23
C MET A 416 13.39 7.07 -3.23
N PHE A 417 13.38 7.74 -2.08
CA PHE A 417 12.97 9.14 -1.95
C PHE A 417 13.60 9.76 -0.70
N ARG A 418 13.75 11.09 -0.69
CA ARG A 418 14.30 11.83 0.46
C ARG A 418 13.18 12.44 1.30
N HIS A 419 13.30 12.42 2.62
CA HIS A 419 12.52 13.28 3.50
C HIS A 419 13.48 14.01 4.43
N GLN A 420 13.46 15.34 4.38
CA GLN A 420 14.44 16.17 5.10
C GLN A 420 15.87 15.77 4.71
N THR A 421 16.72 15.42 5.68
CA THR A 421 18.08 14.93 5.46
C THR A 421 18.15 13.42 5.30
N ASP A 422 17.08 12.69 5.57
CA ASP A 422 17.03 11.24 5.58
C ASP A 422 16.63 10.65 4.23
N LEU A 423 17.22 9.50 3.89
CA LEU A 423 16.89 8.74 2.69
C LEU A 423 16.04 7.53 3.04
N PHE A 424 15.01 7.30 2.22
CA PHE A 424 14.07 6.21 2.36
C PHE A 424 14.00 5.38 1.08
N LEU A 425 13.60 4.12 1.24
CA LEU A 425 13.40 3.16 0.18
C LEU A 425 12.04 2.47 0.39
N ILE A 426 11.25 2.32 -0.67
CA ILE A 426 10.15 1.37 -0.69
C ILE A 426 10.53 0.24 -1.64
N GLY A 427 10.42 -1.00 -1.16
CA GLY A 427 10.78 -2.19 -1.94
C GLY A 427 10.11 -3.45 -1.43
N ARG A 428 10.19 -4.52 -2.21
CA ARG A 428 9.70 -5.84 -1.83
C ARG A 428 10.66 -6.50 -0.84
N ARG A 429 10.14 -6.92 0.30
CA ARG A 429 10.82 -7.69 1.33
C ARG A 429 10.53 -9.18 1.22
N GLN A 430 11.55 -10.01 1.36
CA GLN A 430 11.39 -11.43 1.67
C GLN A 430 11.09 -11.64 3.17
N LEU A 431 10.01 -12.34 3.49
CA LEU A 431 9.62 -12.66 4.88
C LEU A 431 10.09 -14.07 5.32
N GLY A 432 10.95 -14.71 4.53
CA GLY A 432 11.53 -16.00 4.85
C GLY A 432 12.54 -15.91 6.00
N LYS A 433 12.85 -17.06 6.63
CA LYS A 433 13.86 -17.14 7.70
C LYS A 433 15.30 -16.91 7.22
N HIS A 434 15.54 -17.15 5.94
CA HIS A 434 16.85 -17.04 5.31
C HIS A 434 16.87 -15.83 4.38
N PRO A 435 18.03 -15.17 4.23
CA PRO A 435 18.22 -14.11 3.25
C PRO A 435 18.04 -14.62 1.81
N PHE A 436 18.11 -13.72 0.84
CA PHE A 436 18.15 -14.11 -0.56
C PHE A 436 19.43 -14.86 -0.91
N ASP A 437 20.60 -14.29 -0.59
CA ASP A 437 21.88 -14.99 -0.71
C ASP A 437 22.09 -15.94 0.47
N ARG A 438 21.50 -17.12 0.37
CA ARG A 438 21.56 -18.16 1.41
C ARG A 438 22.48 -19.32 1.06
N THR A 439 23.06 -19.30 -0.14
CA THR A 439 23.83 -20.43 -0.67
C THR A 439 25.31 -20.31 -0.32
N PRO A 440 26.00 -21.44 -0.03
CA PRO A 440 27.43 -21.41 0.23
C PRO A 440 28.22 -20.85 -0.96
N GLU A 441 29.24 -20.01 -0.70
CA GLU A 441 30.11 -19.44 -1.75
C GLU A 441 30.88 -20.52 -2.55
N LEU A 442 31.13 -21.68 -1.94
CA LEU A 442 31.77 -22.84 -2.57
C LEU A 442 30.94 -23.45 -3.71
N TRP A 443 29.64 -23.16 -3.80
CA TRP A 443 28.80 -23.66 -4.87
C TRP A 443 29.00 -22.84 -6.15
N GLY A 444 29.04 -23.50 -7.30
CA GLY A 444 29.11 -22.81 -8.59
C GLY A 444 27.91 -21.88 -8.82
N MET A 445 28.15 -20.74 -9.49
CA MET A 445 27.13 -19.70 -9.73
C MET A 445 25.79 -20.23 -10.29
N PRO A 446 25.73 -21.16 -11.26
CA PRO A 446 24.46 -21.66 -11.77
C PRO A 446 23.58 -22.33 -10.70
N ILE A 447 24.21 -23.08 -9.78
CA ILE A 447 23.51 -23.77 -8.69
C ILE A 447 23.04 -22.75 -7.65
N ARG A 448 23.90 -21.77 -7.32
CA ARG A 448 23.56 -20.68 -6.40
C ARG A 448 22.36 -19.87 -6.90
N ARG A 449 22.38 -19.43 -8.17
CA ARG A 449 21.26 -18.73 -8.84
C ARG A 449 19.96 -19.52 -8.70
N LEU A 450 19.96 -20.77 -9.14
CA LEU A 450 18.77 -21.62 -9.10
C LEU A 450 18.22 -21.78 -7.68
N ALA A 451 19.09 -22.08 -6.71
CA ALA A 451 18.68 -22.30 -5.32
C ALA A 451 18.18 -21.02 -4.62
N ASN A 452 18.80 -19.87 -4.90
CA ASN A 452 18.37 -18.56 -4.40
C ASN A 452 17.02 -18.18 -5.02
N TRP A 453 16.85 -18.27 -6.35
CA TRP A 453 15.59 -17.95 -7.03
C TRP A 453 14.42 -18.86 -6.63
N LEU A 454 14.65 -20.18 -6.48
CA LEU A 454 13.62 -21.09 -5.97
C LEU A 454 13.24 -20.74 -4.53
N GLY A 455 14.24 -20.50 -3.67
CA GLY A 455 13.99 -20.08 -2.28
C GLY A 455 13.17 -18.80 -2.20
N TYR A 456 13.55 -17.81 -3.00
CA TYR A 456 12.81 -16.56 -3.11
C TYR A 456 11.38 -16.80 -3.59
N SER A 457 11.18 -17.62 -4.64
CA SER A 457 9.86 -17.82 -5.24
C SER A 457 8.83 -18.43 -4.29
N PHE A 458 9.26 -19.27 -3.36
CA PHE A 458 8.39 -19.97 -2.40
C PHE A 458 8.20 -19.26 -1.07
N THR A 459 8.88 -18.14 -0.81
CA THR A 459 8.71 -17.40 0.45
C THR A 459 7.61 -16.32 0.36
N PRO A 460 6.91 -16.03 1.47
CA PRO A 460 6.01 -14.89 1.54
C PRO A 460 6.75 -13.55 1.36
N LYS A 461 6.02 -12.54 0.89
CA LYS A 461 6.55 -11.20 0.63
C LYS A 461 5.68 -10.11 1.24
N ALA A 462 6.30 -8.98 1.55
CA ALA A 462 5.66 -7.71 1.85
C ALA A 462 6.30 -6.61 1.00
N THR A 463 5.62 -5.47 0.91
CA THR A 463 6.21 -4.18 0.54
C THR A 463 6.53 -3.45 1.84
N THR A 464 7.75 -2.96 1.96
CA THR A 464 8.27 -2.38 3.20
C THR A 464 8.87 -1.01 2.90
N LEU A 465 8.64 -0.05 3.80
CA LEU A 465 9.37 1.20 3.87
C LEU A 465 10.64 0.96 4.69
N TYR A 466 11.77 1.42 4.17
CA TYR A 466 13.07 1.35 4.81
C TYR A 466 13.68 2.73 4.93
N LYS A 467 14.55 2.89 5.93
CA LYS A 467 15.45 4.04 6.08
C LYS A 467 16.87 3.59 5.75
N ILE A 468 17.60 4.42 5.00
CA ILE A 468 19.02 4.19 4.70
C ILE A 468 19.84 4.84 5.81
N ASP A 469 20.69 4.08 6.46
CA ASP A 469 21.75 4.62 7.31
C ASP A 469 22.93 5.02 6.41
N GLN A 470 23.09 6.33 6.21
CA GLN A 470 24.15 6.89 5.37
C GLN A 470 25.54 6.78 6.00
N THR A 471 25.65 6.49 7.30
CA THR A 471 26.95 6.29 7.96
C THR A 471 27.43 4.87 7.74
N THR A 472 26.57 3.89 8.00
CA THR A 472 26.92 2.46 7.91
C THR A 472 26.66 1.86 6.53
N LYS A 473 25.99 2.61 5.64
CA LYS A 473 25.51 2.16 4.32
C LYS A 473 24.61 0.92 4.42
N GLN A 474 23.74 0.89 5.44
CA GLN A 474 22.78 -0.20 5.69
C GLN A 474 21.34 0.24 5.44
N VAL A 475 20.47 -0.75 5.20
CA VAL A 475 19.04 -0.54 4.93
C VAL A 475 18.22 -1.12 6.08
N HIS A 476 17.49 -0.27 6.81
CA HIS A 476 16.74 -0.67 8.01
C HIS A 476 15.22 -0.61 7.76
N PRO A 477 14.46 -1.67 8.08
CA PRO A 477 13.00 -1.65 7.92
C PRO A 477 12.37 -0.67 8.92
N VAL A 478 11.43 0.12 8.42
CA VAL A 478 10.63 1.07 9.23
C VAL A 478 9.26 0.47 9.51
N LEU A 479 8.50 0.17 8.45
CA LEU A 479 7.17 -0.44 8.54
C LEU A 479 6.79 -1.16 7.25
N ASP A 480 5.79 -2.04 7.33
CA ASP A 480 5.21 -2.69 6.15
C ASP A 480 4.00 -1.90 5.63
N LEU A 481 3.93 -1.74 4.31
CA LEU A 481 2.73 -1.28 3.62
C LEU A 481 1.73 -2.44 3.48
N PRO A 482 0.41 -2.18 3.34
CA PRO A 482 -0.58 -3.22 3.10
C PRO A 482 -0.25 -4.08 1.87
N SER A 483 0.21 -5.31 2.10
CA SER A 483 0.76 -6.14 1.02
C SER A 483 0.89 -7.62 1.37
N ALA A 484 0.91 -8.47 0.33
CA ALA A 484 1.17 -9.90 0.40
C ALA A 484 1.55 -10.47 -0.99
N GLY A 485 2.29 -11.58 -1.02
CA GLY A 485 2.50 -12.38 -2.22
C GLY A 485 3.25 -11.65 -3.35
N ASP A 486 2.63 -11.53 -4.51
CA ASP A 486 3.15 -10.68 -5.59
C ASP A 486 2.74 -9.23 -5.35
N THR A 487 3.72 -8.37 -5.01
CA THR A 487 3.52 -6.99 -4.53
C THR A 487 4.73 -6.11 -4.87
N ALA A 488 4.77 -4.83 -4.47
CA ALA A 488 5.78 -3.83 -4.80
C ALA A 488 5.61 -3.25 -6.22
N PHE A 489 6.65 -2.61 -6.78
CA PHE A 489 6.55 -1.57 -7.81
C PHE A 489 5.85 -0.29 -7.31
N PRO A 490 6.36 0.30 -6.21
CA PRO A 490 5.81 1.53 -5.69
C PRO A 490 6.05 2.69 -6.65
N SER A 491 5.03 3.51 -6.86
CA SER A 491 5.15 4.82 -7.48
C SER A 491 4.81 5.89 -6.45
N ILE A 492 5.67 6.90 -6.35
CA ILE A 492 5.64 7.90 -5.28
C ILE A 492 5.46 9.26 -5.91
N VAL A 493 4.50 10.03 -5.39
CA VAL A 493 4.32 11.44 -5.69
C VAL A 493 4.46 12.20 -4.38
N ARG A 494 5.45 13.08 -4.28
CA ARG A 494 5.51 14.04 -3.19
C ARG A 494 4.33 14.99 -3.29
N LEU A 495 3.60 15.20 -2.19
CA LEU A 495 2.50 16.18 -2.13
C LEU A 495 2.98 17.49 -1.52
N ASP A 496 3.85 17.39 -0.52
CA ASP A 496 4.54 18.52 0.11
C ASP A 496 5.83 18.08 0.83
N GLY A 497 6.35 18.90 1.74
CA GLY A 497 7.58 18.61 2.49
C GLY A 497 7.51 17.38 3.41
N HIS A 498 6.32 16.87 3.72
CA HIS A 498 6.10 15.82 4.73
C HIS A 498 5.10 14.73 4.31
N ARG A 499 4.30 14.95 3.27
CA ARG A 499 3.28 14.01 2.77
C ARG A 499 3.65 13.48 1.39
N PHE A 500 3.50 12.16 1.23
CA PHE A 500 3.73 11.46 -0.04
C PHE A 500 2.54 10.55 -0.35
N LEU A 501 2.08 10.61 -1.59
CA LEU A 501 1.11 9.65 -2.11
C LEU A 501 1.87 8.49 -2.74
N VAL A 502 1.56 7.27 -2.32
CA VAL A 502 2.19 6.06 -2.83
C VAL A 502 1.12 5.20 -3.50
N ALA A 503 1.34 4.84 -4.76
CA ALA A 503 0.64 3.75 -5.42
C ALA A 503 1.44 2.47 -5.32
N ASN A 504 0.77 1.35 -5.09
CA ASN A 504 1.42 0.04 -5.06
C ASN A 504 0.44 -1.04 -5.52
N TYR A 505 0.96 -2.19 -5.95
CA TYR A 505 0.14 -3.38 -6.15
C TYR A 505 0.45 -4.47 -5.14
N THR A 506 -0.51 -5.37 -4.95
CA THR A 506 -0.36 -6.52 -4.07
C THR A 506 -1.28 -7.66 -4.50
N SER A 507 -0.94 -8.89 -4.11
CA SER A 507 -1.92 -9.96 -4.05
C SER A 507 -2.94 -9.67 -2.95
N ARG A 508 -4.00 -10.49 -2.89
CA ARG A 508 -5.06 -10.45 -1.87
C ARG A 508 -4.57 -10.00 -0.46
N PRO A 509 -4.94 -8.78 -0.02
CA PRO A 509 -4.38 -8.18 1.21
C PRO A 509 -4.86 -8.87 2.50
N ASP A 510 -5.97 -9.61 2.42
CA ASP A 510 -6.50 -10.45 3.51
C ASP A 510 -5.63 -11.69 3.79
N ARG A 511 -4.60 -11.97 2.96
CA ARG A 511 -3.82 -13.21 3.02
C ARG A 511 -2.32 -12.96 3.14
N ARG A 512 -1.87 -12.55 4.33
CA ARG A 512 -0.48 -12.14 4.66
C ARG A 512 0.64 -13.20 4.44
N LYS A 513 0.33 -14.47 4.17
CA LYS A 513 1.32 -15.56 4.05
C LYS A 513 1.36 -16.24 2.68
N ILE A 514 0.92 -15.55 1.63
CA ILE A 514 1.00 -16.07 0.26
C ILE A 514 2.46 -16.01 -0.24
N SER A 515 2.97 -17.12 -0.78
CA SER A 515 4.26 -17.15 -1.47
C SER A 515 4.23 -16.31 -2.76
N TRP A 516 5.38 -15.80 -3.17
CA TRP A 516 5.47 -14.96 -4.36
C TRP A 516 4.89 -15.63 -5.62
N ILE A 517 5.29 -16.87 -5.90
CA ILE A 517 4.79 -17.60 -7.09
C ILE A 517 3.27 -17.82 -7.09
N ARG A 518 2.69 -18.06 -5.91
CA ARG A 518 1.22 -18.18 -5.78
C ARG A 518 0.53 -16.83 -6.00
N GLY A 519 1.18 -15.73 -5.59
CA GLY A 519 0.72 -14.37 -5.89
C GLY A 519 0.71 -14.08 -7.39
N GLN A 520 1.76 -14.47 -8.11
CA GLN A 520 1.89 -14.22 -9.55
C GLN A 520 0.83 -14.91 -10.42
N LEU A 521 0.29 -16.03 -9.95
CA LEU A 521 -0.80 -16.78 -10.58
C LEU A 521 -2.19 -16.29 -10.12
N GLY A 522 -2.23 -15.47 -9.08
CA GLY A 522 -3.44 -15.00 -8.42
C GLY A 522 -3.98 -13.69 -8.98
N GLN A 523 -5.02 -13.19 -8.30
CA GLN A 523 -5.54 -11.85 -8.53
C GLN A 523 -4.71 -10.83 -7.75
N THR A 524 -4.36 -9.72 -8.40
CA THR A 524 -3.70 -8.58 -7.78
C THR A 524 -4.60 -7.36 -7.72
N TYR A 525 -4.24 -6.47 -6.81
CA TYR A 525 -4.98 -5.28 -6.42
C TYR A 525 -4.03 -4.09 -6.44
N LEU A 526 -4.52 -2.93 -6.89
CA LEU A 526 -3.80 -1.66 -6.88
C LEU A 526 -4.47 -0.73 -5.88
N TYR A 527 -3.68 -0.01 -5.10
CA TYR A 527 -4.17 0.96 -4.12
C TYR A 527 -3.30 2.21 -4.07
N LEU A 528 -3.89 3.27 -3.52
CA LEU A 528 -3.21 4.47 -3.08
C LEU A 528 -3.12 4.47 -1.55
N ILE A 529 -2.03 4.97 -1.00
CA ILE A 529 -1.84 5.16 0.44
C ILE A 529 -1.09 6.46 0.69
N LEU A 530 -1.48 7.19 1.73
CA LEU A 530 -0.75 8.37 2.18
C LEU A 530 0.34 7.93 3.15
N LEU A 531 1.57 8.36 2.88
CA LEU A 531 2.69 8.30 3.79
C LEU A 531 2.92 9.69 4.37
N ASN A 532 2.73 9.83 5.68
CA ASN A 532 2.81 11.11 6.38
C ASN A 532 3.92 11.10 7.43
N PHE A 533 4.89 12.00 7.29
CA PHE A 533 5.96 12.20 8.26
C PHE A 533 5.53 13.28 9.25
N LYS A 534 5.11 12.87 10.45
CA LYS A 534 4.70 13.79 11.49
C LYS A 534 5.86 14.14 12.41
N PRO A 535 6.06 15.41 12.77
CA PRO A 535 7.01 15.77 13.81
C PRO A 535 6.68 15.04 15.11
N GLU A 536 7.69 14.46 15.75
CA GLU A 536 7.54 13.98 17.12
C GLU A 536 7.21 15.19 18.02
N SER A 537 6.15 15.08 18.83
CA SER A 537 5.86 16.09 19.83
C SER A 537 7.05 16.18 20.79
N LEU A 538 7.59 17.37 21.01
CA LEU A 538 8.52 17.62 22.11
C LEU A 538 7.81 17.16 23.40
N ARG A 539 8.27 16.05 23.98
CA ARG A 539 7.78 15.57 25.27
C ARG A 539 8.45 16.32 26.40
#